data_AF-A0A2V7THT2-F1
#
_entry.id   AF-A0A2V7THT2-F1
#
_cell.length_a   1.000
_cell.length_b   1.000
_cell.length_c   1.000
_cell.angle_alpha   90.00
_cell.angle_beta   90.00
_cell.angle_gamma   90.00
#
_symmetry.space_group_name_H-M   'P 1'
#
loop_
_entity.id
_entity.type
_entity.pdbx_description
1 polymer ?
#
loop_
_entity_poly.entity_id
_entity_poly.type
_entity_poly.pdbx_seq_one_letter_code
_entity_poly.pdbx_strand_id
1 'polypeptide(L)'
;MSHFSGVLPTAVDSVWRIVPIAFQSLHFPGAPSVYPDERVYLTPYLKIEQRLYEGEPNSLYLNCGFTSVGEPAADVYRVTFAMIARLLPHSAGGTEVDIVVDGTAQNMVERQAPVRCTGTGKLETAVFQILQDSLRVHH
;
A
#
# COMPACT_ATOMS: atom_id res chain seq x y z
N MET A 1 -0.85 -12.57 -4.46
CA MET A 1 -1.02 -11.14 -4.14
C MET A 1 -1.14 -11.07 -2.64
N SER A 2 -0.29 -10.31 -1.93
CA SER A 2 -0.66 -9.93 -0.57
C SER A 2 -1.81 -8.94 -0.73
N HIS A 3 -2.93 -9.28 -0.12
CA HIS A 3 -4.10 -8.45 -0.01
C HIS A 3 -4.40 -8.45 1.47
N PHE A 4 -4.47 -7.25 2.05
CA PHE A 4 -4.95 -7.07 3.41
C PHE A 4 -6.43 -6.71 3.34
N SER A 5 -7.25 -7.38 4.16
CA SER A 5 -8.62 -6.97 4.44
C SER A 5 -8.83 -6.91 5.95
N GLY A 6 -9.52 -5.88 6.41
CA GLY A 6 -9.90 -5.69 7.81
C GLY A 6 -11.18 -4.89 7.96
N VAL A 7 -11.85 -5.01 9.09
CA VAL A 7 -13.14 -4.34 9.34
C VAL A 7 -12.97 -3.27 10.42
N LEU A 8 -13.41 -2.04 10.13
CA LEU A 8 -13.54 -0.96 11.09
C LEU A 8 -15.01 -0.82 11.51
N PRO A 9 -15.33 -0.69 12.81
CA PRO A 9 -16.70 -0.68 13.33
C PRO A 9 -17.36 0.70 13.19
N THR A 10 -17.29 1.31 12.01
CA THR A 10 -17.88 2.61 11.70
C THR A 10 -18.25 2.71 10.23
N ALA A 11 -19.08 3.69 9.88
CA ALA A 11 -19.60 3.88 8.53
C ALA A 11 -18.50 4.29 7.53
N VAL A 12 -18.69 3.92 6.26
CA VAL A 12 -17.73 4.18 5.17
C VAL A 12 -17.34 5.65 5.07
N ASP A 13 -18.30 6.57 5.22
CA ASP A 13 -18.02 8.01 5.14
C ASP A 13 -17.14 8.53 6.30
N SER A 14 -17.20 7.89 7.47
CA SER A 14 -16.30 8.21 8.58
C SER A 14 -14.87 7.75 8.28
N VAL A 15 -14.71 6.52 7.77
CA VAL A 15 -13.39 6.01 7.35
C VAL A 15 -12.84 6.83 6.19
N TRP A 16 -13.67 7.16 5.20
CA TRP A 16 -13.28 7.90 4.00
C TRP A 16 -12.62 9.24 4.31
N ARG A 17 -13.13 9.97 5.31
CA ARG A 17 -12.58 11.26 5.75
C ARG A 17 -11.16 11.18 6.29
N ILE A 18 -10.74 10.02 6.81
CA ILE A 18 -9.43 9.83 7.43
C ILE A 18 -8.45 9.04 6.56
N VAL A 19 -8.88 8.49 5.41
CA VAL A 19 -7.97 7.82 4.46
C VAL A 19 -6.78 8.71 4.03
N PRO A 20 -6.96 10.00 3.72
CA PRO A 20 -5.84 10.88 3.39
C PRO A 20 -4.78 10.95 4.49
N ILE A 21 -5.21 10.93 5.77
CA ILE A 21 -4.31 10.97 6.93
C ILE A 21 -3.42 9.73 6.95
N ALA A 22 -3.98 8.55 6.73
CA ALA A 22 -3.22 7.30 6.73
C ALA A 22 -2.13 7.26 5.64
N PHE A 23 -2.43 7.74 4.44
CA PHE A 23 -1.44 7.84 3.36
C PHE A 23 -0.38 8.91 3.65
N GLN A 24 -0.80 10.07 4.18
CA GLN A 24 0.10 11.17 4.53
C GLN A 24 1.06 10.79 5.68
N SER A 25 0.61 10.04 6.68
CA SER A 25 1.44 9.53 7.77
C SER A 25 2.54 8.59 7.29
N LEU A 26 2.33 7.90 6.17
CA LEU A 26 3.35 7.09 5.49
C LEU A 26 4.14 7.87 4.42
N HIS A 27 3.94 9.19 4.32
CA HIS A 27 4.55 10.07 3.32
C HIS A 27 4.23 9.68 1.87
N PHE A 28 3.10 9.01 1.65
CA PHE A 28 2.65 8.64 0.31
C PHE A 28 1.71 9.70 -0.26
N PRO A 29 2.00 10.25 -1.45
CA PRO A 29 1.03 11.07 -2.14
C PRO A 29 -0.12 10.15 -2.57
N GLY A 30 -1.35 10.51 -2.24
CA GLY A 30 -2.52 9.75 -2.66
C GLY A 30 -3.69 10.67 -2.95
N ALA A 31 -4.63 10.16 -3.72
CA ALA A 31 -5.86 10.85 -4.07
C ALA A 31 -7.02 9.84 -4.25
N PRO A 32 -8.27 10.30 -4.17
CA PRO A 32 -9.41 9.52 -4.59
C PRO A 32 -9.30 9.08 -6.06
N SER A 33 -9.89 7.93 -6.38
CA SER A 33 -10.13 7.50 -7.76
C SER A 33 -10.94 8.55 -8.52
N VAL A 34 -10.71 8.62 -9.83
CA VAL A 34 -11.52 9.44 -10.75
C VAL A 34 -12.95 8.93 -10.87
N TYR A 35 -13.23 7.71 -10.41
CA TYR A 35 -14.56 7.14 -10.26
C TYR A 35 -15.03 7.32 -8.81
N PRO A 36 -15.78 8.39 -8.48
CA PRO A 36 -16.08 8.77 -7.10
C PRO A 36 -16.97 7.75 -6.36
N ASP A 37 -17.72 6.93 -7.12
CA ASP A 37 -18.64 5.93 -6.60
C ASP A 37 -17.94 4.68 -6.05
N GLU A 38 -16.65 4.48 -6.37
CA GLU A 38 -15.92 3.25 -6.00
C GLU A 38 -15.30 3.30 -4.60
N ARG A 39 -15.31 4.45 -3.91
CA ARG A 39 -14.64 4.65 -2.60
C ARG A 39 -13.22 4.06 -2.57
N VAL A 40 -12.46 4.36 -3.63
CA VAL A 40 -11.07 3.94 -3.81
C VAL A 40 -10.14 5.14 -3.62
N TYR A 41 -9.11 4.97 -2.82
CA TYR A 41 -8.00 5.91 -2.64
C TYR A 41 -6.70 5.26 -3.08
N LEU A 42 -5.87 5.95 -3.84
CA LEU A 42 -4.69 5.35 -4.45
C LEU A 42 -3.53 6.33 -4.55
N THR A 43 -2.32 5.79 -4.57
CA THR A 43 -1.12 6.53 -4.96
C THR A 43 -0.98 6.56 -6.49
N PRO A 44 -0.30 7.56 -7.08
CA PRO A 44 0.33 7.33 -8.37
C PRO A 44 1.37 6.21 -8.27
N TYR A 45 1.93 5.78 -9.39
CA TYR A 45 3.10 4.90 -9.36
C TYR A 45 4.28 5.61 -8.70
N LEU A 46 4.69 5.10 -7.55
CA LEU A 46 5.82 5.55 -6.76
C LEU A 46 7.07 4.79 -7.18
N LYS A 47 8.13 5.51 -7.46
CA LYS A 47 9.42 4.96 -7.83
C LYS A 47 10.37 5.02 -6.64
N ILE A 48 10.91 3.88 -6.24
CA ILE A 48 11.93 3.80 -5.20
C ILE A 48 13.29 3.90 -5.88
N GLU A 49 13.97 5.03 -5.71
CA GLU A 49 15.31 5.24 -6.31
C GLU A 49 16.41 4.53 -5.52
N GLN A 50 16.28 4.44 -4.19
CA GLN A 50 17.21 3.73 -3.32
C GLN A 50 16.48 2.94 -2.24
N ARG A 51 15.87 3.63 -1.27
CA ARG A 51 15.12 3.04 -0.16
C ARG A 51 13.77 3.72 -0.01
N LEU A 52 12.75 2.95 0.37
CA LEU A 52 11.43 3.48 0.71
C LEU A 52 11.49 4.25 2.04
N TYR A 53 12.15 3.67 3.04
CA TYR A 53 12.42 4.30 4.33
C TYR A 53 13.91 4.15 4.68
N GLU A 54 14.49 5.20 5.25
CA GLU A 54 15.91 5.21 5.61
C GLU A 54 16.24 4.11 6.63
N GLY A 55 17.34 3.39 6.41
CA GLY A 55 17.78 2.31 7.29
C GLY A 55 17.03 0.98 7.15
N GLU A 56 15.98 0.91 6.33
CA GLU A 56 15.18 -0.31 6.17
C GLU A 56 15.29 -0.91 4.77
N PRO A 57 15.37 -2.25 4.65
CA PRO A 57 15.33 -2.90 3.34
C PRO A 57 13.93 -2.77 2.72
N ASN A 58 13.88 -2.58 1.40
CA ASN A 58 12.63 -2.51 0.66
C ASN A 58 11.90 -3.87 0.66
N SER A 59 12.66 -4.97 0.76
CA SER A 59 12.10 -6.33 0.87
C SER A 59 11.25 -6.57 2.11
N LEU A 60 11.36 -5.69 3.11
CA LEU A 60 10.49 -5.69 4.28
C LEU A 60 9.05 -5.26 3.96
N TYR A 61 8.87 -4.53 2.88
CA TYR A 61 7.61 -3.92 2.45
C TYR A 61 7.07 -4.51 1.15
N LEU A 62 7.98 -4.94 0.27
CA LEU A 62 7.69 -5.38 -1.09
C LEU A 62 8.34 -6.73 -1.36
N ASN A 63 7.54 -7.71 -1.76
CA ASN A 63 8.02 -8.98 -2.25
C ASN A 63 8.09 -8.97 -3.78
N CYS A 64 9.30 -8.88 -4.32
CA CYS A 64 9.59 -8.95 -5.76
C CYS A 64 10.30 -10.24 -6.17
N GLY A 65 10.31 -11.25 -5.30
CA GLY A 65 11.14 -12.45 -5.44
C GLY A 65 12.64 -12.18 -5.21
N PHE A 66 13.47 -13.05 -5.77
CA PHE A 66 14.92 -13.04 -5.59
C PHE A 66 15.65 -12.95 -6.94
N THR A 67 16.85 -12.38 -6.93
CA THR A 67 17.77 -12.38 -8.08
C THR A 67 18.38 -13.77 -8.30
N SER A 68 19.10 -13.95 -9.41
CA SER A 68 19.82 -15.19 -9.72
C SER A 68 20.89 -15.56 -8.69
N VAL A 69 21.41 -14.58 -7.95
CA VAL A 69 22.41 -14.77 -6.88
C VAL A 69 21.78 -14.87 -5.48
N GLY A 70 20.45 -14.88 -5.39
CA GLY A 70 19.72 -15.11 -4.14
C GLY A 70 19.45 -13.86 -3.28
N GLU A 71 19.67 -12.65 -3.81
CA GLU A 71 19.35 -11.40 -3.12
C GLU A 71 17.87 -11.02 -3.33
N PRO A 72 17.16 -10.43 -2.34
CA PRO A 72 15.81 -9.94 -2.55
C PRO A 72 15.79 -8.87 -3.65
N ALA A 73 15.02 -9.11 -4.73
CA ALA A 73 15.02 -8.20 -5.88
C ALA A 73 14.56 -6.78 -5.52
N ALA A 74 13.67 -6.65 -4.52
CA ALA A 74 13.22 -5.35 -4.02
C ALA A 74 14.35 -4.45 -3.48
N ASP A 75 15.46 -5.04 -3.02
CA ASP A 75 16.57 -4.32 -2.40
C ASP A 75 17.65 -3.88 -3.39
N VAL A 76 17.70 -4.48 -4.58
CA VAL A 76 18.78 -4.28 -5.56
C VAL A 76 18.30 -3.80 -6.91
N TYR A 77 17.04 -4.07 -7.26
CA TYR A 77 16.41 -3.57 -8.49
C TYR A 77 15.67 -2.26 -8.22
N ARG A 78 15.45 -1.49 -9.28
CA ARG A 78 14.61 -0.31 -9.21
C ARG A 78 13.15 -0.73 -9.13
N VAL A 79 12.48 -0.37 -8.05
CA VAL A 79 11.07 -0.73 -7.83
C VAL A 79 10.15 0.43 -8.18
N THR A 80 9.04 0.11 -8.85
CA THR A 80 7.91 1.01 -9.05
C THR A 80 6.65 0.31 -8.53
N PHE A 81 5.89 0.94 -7.67
CA PHE A 81 4.69 0.34 -7.06
C PHE A 81 3.57 1.37 -6.89
N ALA A 82 2.35 0.89 -6.69
CA ALA A 82 1.24 1.70 -6.25
C ALA A 82 0.54 1.01 -5.07
N MET A 83 -0.09 1.82 -4.23
CA MET A 83 -0.96 1.34 -3.16
C MET A 83 -2.38 1.78 -3.42
N ILE A 84 -3.32 0.86 -3.19
CA ILE A 84 -4.75 1.06 -3.40
C ILE A 84 -5.46 0.66 -2.10
N ALA A 85 -6.29 1.55 -1.58
CA ALA A 85 -7.22 1.28 -0.50
C ALA A 85 -8.65 1.40 -1.04
N ARG A 86 -9.47 0.36 -0.85
CA ARG A 86 -10.89 0.34 -1.21
C ARG A 86 -11.72 0.17 0.05
N LEU A 87 -12.77 0.97 0.17
CA LEU A 87 -13.73 0.87 1.26
C LEU A 87 -15.03 0.25 0.76
N LEU A 88 -15.51 -0.76 1.46
CA LEU A 88 -16.77 -1.44 1.18
C LEU A 88 -17.67 -1.39 2.42
N PRO A 89 -18.99 -1.18 2.26
CA PRO A 89 -19.91 -1.35 3.38
C PRO A 89 -19.83 -2.77 3.93
N HIS A 90 -19.68 -2.90 5.24
CA HIS A 90 -19.75 -4.18 5.94
C HIS A 90 -21.05 -4.26 6.74
N SER A 91 -21.48 -5.49 7.07
CA SER A 91 -22.64 -5.72 7.93
C SER A 91 -22.50 -4.99 9.28
N ALA A 92 -23.65 -4.69 9.91
CA ALA A 92 -23.76 -3.94 11.17
C ALA A 92 -23.23 -2.48 11.12
N GLY A 93 -23.16 -1.87 9.93
CA GLY A 93 -22.73 -0.48 9.79
C GLY A 93 -21.22 -0.28 9.88
N GLY A 94 -20.45 -1.36 9.78
CA GLY A 94 -18.99 -1.32 9.66
C GLY A 94 -18.50 -1.02 8.25
N THR A 95 -17.19 -0.92 8.11
CA THR A 95 -16.50 -0.73 6.83
C THR A 95 -15.43 -1.79 6.68
N GLU A 96 -15.50 -2.55 5.59
CA GLU A 96 -14.39 -3.37 5.15
C GLU A 96 -13.38 -2.50 4.41
N VAL A 97 -12.11 -2.64 4.77
CA VAL A 97 -10.98 -1.90 4.22
C VAL A 97 -10.05 -2.88 3.54
N ASP A 98 -10.06 -2.85 2.22
CA ASP A 98 -9.18 -3.64 1.36
C ASP A 98 -7.96 -2.81 0.96
N ILE A 99 -6.76 -3.30 1.25
CA ILE A 99 -5.52 -2.61 0.93
C ILE A 99 -4.63 -3.55 0.12
N VAL A 100 -4.17 -3.06 -1.02
CA VAL A 100 -3.34 -3.80 -1.97
C VAL A 100 -2.14 -2.96 -2.35
N VAL A 101 -0.97 -3.61 -2.37
CA VAL A 101 0.26 -3.09 -2.95
C VAL A 101 0.62 -3.94 -4.16
N ASP A 102 0.76 -3.30 -5.32
CA ASP A 102 1.15 -3.94 -6.58
C ASP A 102 2.23 -3.12 -7.26
N GLY A 103 3.18 -3.78 -7.91
CA GLY A 103 4.29 -3.11 -8.56
C GLY A 103 5.16 -4.01 -9.40
N THR A 104 6.29 -3.47 -9.82
CA THR A 104 7.31 -4.16 -10.60
C THR A 104 8.71 -3.75 -10.19
N ALA A 105 9.67 -4.66 -10.30
CA ALA A 105 11.09 -4.38 -10.13
C ALA A 105 11.85 -4.59 -11.44
N GLN A 106 12.70 -3.64 -11.80
CA GLN A 106 13.49 -3.65 -13.02
C GLN A 106 14.98 -3.76 -12.69
N ASN A 107 15.64 -4.78 -13.24
CA ASN A 107 17.10 -4.83 -13.27
C ASN A 107 17.61 -3.69 -14.17
N MET A 108 18.46 -2.83 -13.60
CA MET A 108 19.00 -1.65 -14.32
C MET A 108 20.33 -1.93 -15.02
N VAL A 109 20.98 -3.05 -14.72
CA VAL A 109 22.26 -3.49 -15.30
C VAL A 109 22.02 -4.36 -16.51
N GLU A 110 21.12 -5.33 -16.38
CA GLU A 110 20.75 -6.26 -17.45
C GLU A 110 19.38 -5.92 -18.03
N ARG A 111 19.25 -5.98 -19.36
CA ARG A 111 17.95 -5.85 -20.03
C ARG A 111 17.12 -7.12 -19.85
N GLN A 112 16.55 -7.29 -18.67
CA GLN A 112 15.57 -8.32 -18.36
C GLN A 112 14.16 -7.72 -18.32
N ALA A 113 13.14 -8.54 -18.52
CA ALA A 113 11.76 -8.13 -18.29
C ALA A 113 11.56 -7.77 -16.79
N PRO A 114 10.75 -6.73 -16.47
CA PRO A 114 10.43 -6.43 -15.09
C PRO A 114 9.77 -7.64 -14.40
N VAL A 115 10.15 -7.88 -13.15
CA VAL A 115 9.49 -8.88 -12.30
C VAL A 115 8.36 -8.23 -11.51
N ARG A 116 7.31 -9.00 -11.20
CA ARG A 116 6.18 -8.50 -10.42
C ARG A 116 6.57 -8.36 -8.94
N CYS A 117 6.10 -7.29 -8.33
CA CYS A 117 6.14 -7.06 -6.88
C CYS A 117 4.74 -7.06 -6.29
N THR A 118 4.60 -7.60 -5.09
CA THR A 118 3.43 -7.43 -4.23
C THR A 118 3.86 -6.87 -2.89
N GLY A 119 2.92 -6.43 -2.05
CA GLY A 119 3.26 -6.13 -0.66
C GLY A 119 3.72 -7.36 0.13
N THR A 120 4.23 -7.10 1.33
CA THR A 120 4.46 -8.12 2.37
C THR A 120 3.33 -8.16 3.41
N GLY A 121 2.41 -7.19 3.36
CA GLY A 121 1.42 -6.93 4.40
C GLY A 121 1.87 -5.85 5.40
N LYS A 122 3.15 -5.46 5.43
CA LYS A 122 3.65 -4.48 6.41
C LYS A 122 3.09 -3.08 6.16
N LEU A 123 3.09 -2.61 4.91
CA LEU A 123 2.53 -1.32 4.55
C LEU A 123 1.01 -1.31 4.73
N GLU A 124 0.36 -2.38 4.29
CA GLU A 124 -1.08 -2.52 4.33
C GLU A 124 -1.60 -2.52 5.78
N THR A 125 -0.93 -3.27 6.67
CA THR A 125 -1.23 -3.28 8.10
C THR A 125 -0.98 -1.90 8.73
N ALA A 126 0.09 -1.20 8.33
CA ALA A 126 0.37 0.13 8.86
C ALA A 126 -0.74 1.13 8.50
N VAL A 127 -1.21 1.14 7.25
CA VAL A 127 -2.36 1.98 6.83
C VAL A 127 -3.60 1.64 7.65
N PHE A 128 -3.94 0.36 7.78
CA PHE A 128 -5.11 -0.06 8.56
C PHE A 128 -5.02 0.38 10.03
N GLN A 129 -3.84 0.21 10.64
CA GLN A 129 -3.60 0.62 12.02
C GLN A 129 -3.76 2.14 12.21
N ILE A 130 -3.21 2.95 11.29
CA ILE A 130 -3.37 4.41 11.34
C ILE A 130 -4.84 4.81 11.18
N LEU A 131 -5.60 4.16 10.31
CA LEU A 131 -7.04 4.39 10.20
C LEU A 131 -7.76 4.08 11.51
N GLN A 132 -7.46 2.93 12.11
CA GLN A 132 -8.06 2.51 13.37
C GLN A 132 -7.74 3.50 14.51
N ASP A 133 -6.51 3.99 14.59
CA ASP A 133 -6.09 4.93 15.63
C ASP A 133 -6.65 6.33 15.39
N SER A 134 -6.74 6.77 14.13
CA SER A 134 -7.35 8.07 13.78
C SER A 134 -8.84 8.12 14.16
N LEU A 135 -9.56 7.00 14.04
CA LEU A 135 -10.96 6.93 14.51
C LEU A 135 -11.06 7.13 16.02
N ARG A 136 -10.13 6.58 16.81
CA ARG A 136 -10.17 6.70 18.28
C ARG A 136 -9.93 8.13 18.77
N VAL A 137 -9.16 8.92 18.04
CA VAL A 137 -8.82 10.31 18.40
C VAL A 137 -9.95 11.29 18.04
N HIS A 138 -10.78 10.95 17.06
CA HIS A 138 -11.88 11.79 16.58
C HIS A 138 -13.26 11.45 17.19
N HIS A 139 -13.28 10.62 18.23
CA HIS A 139 -14.44 10.36 19.09
C HIS A 139 -14.29 11.10 20.43
#